data_AF-A0A2H9Q2L2-F1
#
_entry.id   AF-A0A2H9Q2L2-F1
#
_cell.length_a   1.000
_cell.length_b   1.000
_cell.length_c   1.000
_cell.angle_alpha   90.00
_cell.angle_beta   90.00
_cell.angle_gamma   90.00
#
_symmetry.space_group_name_H-M   'P 1'
#
loop_
_entity.id
_entity.type
_entity.pdbx_description
1 polymer ?
#
loop_
_entity_poly.entity_id
_entity_poly.type
_entity_poly.pdbx_seq_one_letter_code
_entity_poly.pdbx_strand_id
1 'polypeptide(L)' 'VKFTQELSSILDYMEILKEGNTEKIEPVAQVTGLKNITRTDEVQKWQAPEKLLECSGQTKERGMLKVPRVI' A
#
# COMPACT_ATOMS: atom_id res chain seq x y z
N VAL A 1 -25.14 -6.13 -5.01
CA VAL A 1 -25.83 -5.19 -4.10
C VAL A 1 -25.28 -5.23 -2.67
N LYS A 2 -24.89 -6.41 -2.13
CA LYS A 2 -24.28 -6.55 -0.79
C LYS A 2 -23.18 -5.51 -0.49
N PHE A 3 -22.11 -5.46 -1.28
CA PHE A 3 -21.03 -4.49 -1.07
C PHE A 3 -21.45 -3.03 -1.26
N THR A 4 -22.46 -2.77 -2.10
CA THR A 4 -23.00 -1.42 -2.27
C THR A 4 -23.69 -0.95 -0.99
N GLN A 5 -24.50 -1.81 -0.38
CA GLN A 5 -25.20 -1.48 0.88
C GLN A 5 -24.22 -1.36 2.04
N GLU A 6 -23.26 -2.27 2.16
CA GLU A 6 -22.23 -2.22 3.19
C GLU A 6 -21.37 -0.94 3.07
N LEU A 7 -20.99 -0.56 1.85
CA LEU A 7 -20.26 0.69 1.60
C LEU A 7 -21.11 1.92 1.96
N SER A 8 -22.39 1.94 1.57
CA SER A 8 -23.30 3.02 1.96
C SER A 8 -23.40 3.15 3.48
N SER A 9 -23.58 2.05 4.21
CA SER A 9 -23.60 2.08 5.68
C SER A 9 -22.30 2.60 6.31
N ILE A 10 -21.14 2.27 5.74
CA ILE A 10 -19.84 2.78 6.22
C ILE A 10 -19.75 4.29 6.00
N LEU A 11 -20.15 4.78 4.83
CA LEU A 11 -20.14 6.20 4.50
C LEU A 11 -21.10 6.99 5.39
N ASP A 12 -22.31 6.45 5.63
CA ASP A 12 -23.30 7.07 6.52
C ASP A 12 -22.77 7.19 7.96
N TYR A 13 -22.02 6.19 8.45
CA TYR A 13 -21.40 6.24 9.77
C TYR A 13 -20.27 7.28 9.86
N MET A 14 -19.50 7.49 8.78
CA MET A 14 -18.40 8.46 8.74
C MET A 14 -18.88 9.93 8.83
N GLU A 15 -20.17 10.20 8.58
CA GLU A 15 -20.76 11.54 8.70
C GLU A 15 -20.62 12.13 10.11
N ILE A 16 -20.49 11.31 11.16
CA ILE A 16 -20.24 11.74 12.55
C ILE A 16 -18.98 12.61 12.65
N LEU A 17 -17.99 12.42 11.78
CA LEU A 17 -16.75 13.22 11.77
C LEU A 17 -17.01 14.71 11.49
N LYS A 18 -18.15 15.08 10.91
CA LYS A 18 -18.54 16.48 10.64
C LYS A 18 -18.90 17.26 11.91
N GLU A 19 -19.19 16.57 13.02
CA GLU A 19 -19.49 17.21 14.32
C GLU A 19 -18.25 17.88 14.93
N GLY A 20 -17.05 17.43 14.56
CA GLY A 20 -15.78 18.00 15.03
C GLY A 20 -15.34 19.21 14.19
N ASN A 21 -15.23 20.39 14.81
CA ASN A 21 -14.64 21.56 14.15
C ASN A 21 -13.12 21.40 13.99
N THR A 22 -12.65 21.35 12.75
CA THR A 22 -11.23 21.20 12.38
C THR A 22 -10.65 22.41 11.63
N GLU A 23 -11.38 23.52 11.50
CA GLU A 23 -11.01 24.68 10.67
C GLU A 23 -9.64 25.31 11.01
N LYS A 24 -9.18 25.16 12.25
CA LYS A 24 -7.94 25.80 12.76
C LYS A 24 -6.86 24.80 13.14
N ILE A 25 -7.01 23.53 12.74
CA ILE A 25 -6.09 22.45 13.12
C ILE A 25 -5.45 21.89 11.85
N GLU A 26 -4.12 21.82 11.82
CA GLU A 26 -3.40 21.19 10.72
C GLU A 26 -3.60 19.65 10.77
N PRO A 27 -3.83 19.00 9.62
CA PRO A 27 -3.91 17.54 9.57
C PRO A 27 -2.60 16.88 10.04
N VAL A 28 -2.71 15.87 10.90
CA VAL A 28 -1.55 15.11 11.37
C VAL A 28 -1.23 13.99 10.39
N ALA A 29 -0.21 14.19 9.54
CA ALA A 29 0.21 13.19 8.55
C ALA A 29 1.08 12.06 9.14
N GLN A 30 1.82 12.34 10.22
CA GLN A 30 2.71 11.40 10.90
C GLN A 30 2.94 11.83 12.35
N VAL A 31 3.19 10.86 13.23
CA VAL A 31 3.46 11.09 14.66
C VAL A 31 4.94 10.98 15.03
N THR A 32 5.78 10.51 14.12
CA THR A 32 7.20 10.22 14.35
C THR A 32 8.12 11.43 14.12
N GLY A 33 7.62 12.51 13.50
CA GLY A 33 8.39 13.73 13.22
C GLY A 33 9.48 13.56 12.16
N LEU A 34 9.46 12.46 11.40
CA LEU A 34 10.46 12.22 10.36
C LEU A 34 10.34 13.30 9.28
N LYS A 35 11.47 13.85 8.86
CA LYS A 35 11.53 14.78 7.74
C LYS A 35 11.87 14.01 6.46
N ASN A 36 12.09 14.72 5.36
CA ASN A 36 12.55 14.11 4.11
C ASN A 36 13.88 13.38 4.34
N ILE A 37 13.80 12.06 4.52
CA ILE A 37 14.94 11.16 4.64
C ILE A 37 15.28 10.65 3.24
N THR A 38 16.50 10.92 2.81
CA THR A 38 17.02 10.44 1.53
C THR A 38 17.99 9.29 1.76
N ARG A 39 18.04 8.38 0.80
CA ARG A 39 19.01 7.28 0.74
C ARG A 39 20.17 7.70 -0.16
N THR A 40 21.40 7.40 0.24
CA THR A 40 22.58 7.60 -0.62
C THR A 40 22.53 6.70 -1.85
N ASP A 41 23.05 7.18 -2.97
CA ASP A 41 23.08 6.42 -4.22
C ASP A 41 24.25 5.44 -4.25
N GLU A 42 24.12 4.36 -3.47
CA GLU A 42 25.12 3.30 -3.35
C GLU A 42 24.60 1.97 -3.88
N VAL A 43 25.46 1.25 -4.61
CA VAL A 43 25.14 -0.07 -5.16
C VAL A 43 25.17 -1.11 -4.04
N GLN A 44 24.04 -1.77 -3.80
CA GLN A 44 23.94 -2.88 -2.87
C GLN A 44 23.89 -4.21 -3.63
N LYS A 45 24.70 -5.19 -3.20
CA LYS A 45 24.62 -6.56 -3.72
C LYS A 45 23.38 -7.23 -3.13
N TRP A 46 22.41 -7.53 -3.97
CA TRP A 46 21.26 -8.32 -3.56
C TRP A 46 21.57 -9.82 -3.69
N GLN A 47 21.15 -10.61 -2.72
CA GLN A 47 21.30 -12.07 -2.76
C GLN A 47 19.94 -12.74 -2.74
N ALA A 48 19.88 -13.89 -3.41
CA ALA A 48 18.76 -14.84 -3.47
C ALA A 48 17.59 -14.51 -4.43
N PRO A 49 17.85 -14.43 -5.75
CA PRO A 49 16.78 -14.45 -6.76
C PRO A 49 15.89 -15.69 -6.63
N GLU A 50 16.45 -16.84 -6.24
CA GLU A 50 15.72 -18.09 -6.04
C GLU A 50 14.69 -17.98 -4.90
N LYS A 51 15.09 -17.42 -3.74
CA LYS A 51 14.18 -17.20 -2.59
C LYS A 51 13.03 -16.26 -2.96
N LEU A 52 13.30 -15.22 -3.76
CA LEU A 52 12.26 -14.31 -4.23
C LEU A 52 11.23 -15.03 -5.11
N LEU A 53 11.69 -15.90 -6.01
CA LEU A 53 10.80 -16.71 -6.84
C LEU A 53 9.99 -17.69 -6.00
N GLU A 54 10.54 -18.22 -4.90
CA GLU A 54 9.83 -19.08 -3.93
C GLU A 54 8.70 -18.40 -3.17
N CYS A 55 8.74 -17.09 -2.96
CA CYS A 55 7.63 -16.37 -2.35
C CYS A 55 6.36 -16.31 -3.22
N SER A 56 6.46 -16.65 -4.51
CA SER A 56 5.35 -16.58 -5.46
C SER A 56 4.61 -17.91 -5.60
N GLY A 57 3.28 -17.85 -5.64
CA GLY A 57 2.43 -18.98 -6.01
C GLY A 57 2.33 -19.25 -7.51
N GLN A 58 2.98 -18.43 -8.35
CA GLN A 58 2.96 -18.58 -9.81
C GLN A 58 3.96 -19.63 -10.30
N THR A 59 3.70 -20.18 -11.48
CA THR A 59 4.67 -21.07 -12.15
C THR A 59 5.94 -20.32 -12.49
N LYS A 60 7.10 -20.96 -12.25
CA LYS A 60 8.41 -20.42 -12.54
C LYS A 60 8.91 -21.02 -13.85
N GLU A 61 9.42 -20.18 -14.75
CA GLU A 61 10.01 -20.64 -16.01
C GLU A 61 11.25 -19.79 -16.31
N ARG A 62 12.41 -20.44 -16.53
CA ARG A 62 13.68 -19.79 -16.89
C ARG A 62 14.07 -18.64 -15.95
N GLY A 63 13.88 -18.81 -14.65
CA GLY A 63 14.21 -17.79 -13.63
C GLY A 63 13.22 -16.61 -13.57
N MET A 64 12.05 -16.73 -14.19
CA MET A 64 11.02 -15.70 -14.22
C MET A 64 9.68 -16.24 -13.71
N LEU A 65 8.80 -15.32 -13.29
CA LEU A 65 7.40 -15.64 -13.01
C LEU A 65 6.62 -15.69 -14.31
N LYS A 66 5.97 -16.83 -14.57
CA LYS A 66 5.09 -17.01 -15.73
C LYS A 66 3.74 -16.41 -15.41
N VAL A 67 3.32 -15.44 -16.19
CA VAL A 67 2.01 -14.78 -16.09
C VAL A 67 1.31 -14.74 -17.46
N PRO A 68 -0.03 -14.62 -17.51
CA PRO A 68 -0.72 -14.35 -18.76
C PRO A 68 -0.20 -13.09 -19.44
N ARG A 69 -0.13 -13.11 -20.77
CA ARG A 69 0.26 -11.94 -21.55
C ARG A 69 -0.77 -10.83 -21.38
N VAL A 70 -0.32 -9.64 -20.96
CA VAL A 70 -1.14 -8.42 -20.97
C VAL A 70 -1.32 -7.98 -22.43
N ILE A 71 -2.56 -7.69 -22.82
CA ILE A 71 -2.94 -7.22 -24.16
C ILE A 71 -3.14 -5.71 -24.12
#